data_AF-A0A6A4HP47-F1
#
_entry.id   AF-A0A6A4HP47-F1
#
_cell.length_a   1.000
_cell.length_b   1.000
_cell.length_c   1.000
_cell.angle_alpha   90.00
_cell.angle_beta   90.00
_cell.angle_gamma   90.00
#
_symmetry.space_group_name_H-M   'P 1'
#
loop_
_entity.id
_entity.type
_entity.pdbx_description
1 polymer ?
#
loop_
_entity_poly.entity_id
_entity_poly.type
_entity_poly.pdbx_seq_one_letter_code
_entity_poly.pdbx_strand_id
1 'polypeptide(L)'
;FYPPNYLVSVDEVSKDNRTYARLWGRAEKGKRVEVQAPFVRGRRLSMLAGLALEKGIIASMVVEGSFNHDLFVQFLREDLLLTMNPYPAPCSVIIIDNACIHHSQEVLDLVEDRDSAGIGVEWDRG
;
A
#
# COMPACT_ATOMS: atom_id res chain seq x y z
N PHE A 1 -21.09 5.25 8.87
CA PHE A 1 -19.82 5.98 8.94
C PHE A 1 -19.06 5.49 10.16
N TYR A 2 -17.86 4.97 9.94
CA TYR A 2 -16.98 4.52 11.01
C TYR A 2 -16.26 5.72 11.65
N PRO A 3 -16.05 5.73 12.99
CA PRO A 3 -15.15 6.66 13.63
C PRO A 3 -13.73 6.60 13.02
N PRO A 4 -13.03 7.74 12.82
CA PRO A 4 -11.72 7.75 12.17
C PRO A 4 -10.65 6.88 12.85
N ASN A 5 -10.73 6.72 14.17
CA ASN A 5 -9.82 5.88 14.92
C ASN A 5 -10.03 4.37 14.70
N TYR A 6 -11.14 3.96 14.07
CA TYR A 6 -11.38 2.56 13.70
C TYR A 6 -10.65 2.18 12.41
N LEU A 7 -10.31 3.17 11.58
CA LEU A 7 -9.85 2.97 10.21
C LEU A 7 -8.34 2.73 10.15
N VAL A 8 -7.96 1.79 9.29
CA VAL A 8 -6.59 1.55 8.84
C VAL A 8 -6.60 1.56 7.32
N SER A 9 -5.95 2.54 6.69
CA SER A 9 -5.83 2.60 5.24
C SER A 9 -4.62 1.81 4.77
N VAL A 10 -4.79 0.98 3.75
CA VAL A 10 -3.71 0.21 3.13
C VAL A 10 -3.45 0.74 1.72
N ASP A 11 -2.19 1.04 1.43
CA ASP A 11 -1.78 1.55 0.12
C ASP A 11 -0.39 1.03 -0.28
N GLU A 12 -0.11 1.04 -1.58
CA GLU A 12 1.17 0.66 -2.19
C GLU A 12 1.96 1.90 -2.65
N VAL A 13 3.21 2.02 -2.20
CA VAL A 13 4.18 2.95 -2.76
C VAL A 13 5.29 2.21 -3.49
N SER A 14 5.71 2.73 -4.64
CA SER A 14 6.83 2.14 -5.38
C SER A 14 7.86 3.16 -5.80
N LYS A 15 9.13 2.77 -5.72
CA LYS A 15 10.29 3.60 -6.00
C LYS A 15 11.21 2.90 -7.00
N ASP A 16 11.45 3.57 -8.12
CA ASP A 16 12.54 3.27 -9.06
C ASP A 16 13.65 4.35 -8.90
N ASN A 17 14.90 3.99 -9.17
CA ASN A 17 16.03 4.93 -9.30
C ASN A 17 15.79 5.99 -10.38
N ARG A 18 14.94 5.74 -11.37
CA ARG A 18 14.55 6.71 -12.40
C ARG A 18 13.59 7.80 -11.92
N THR A 19 12.90 7.60 -10.80
CA THR A 19 11.86 8.52 -10.29
C THR A 19 12.41 9.93 -10.03
N TYR A 20 13.70 10.05 -9.71
CA TYR A 20 14.35 11.34 -9.44
C TYR A 20 14.95 12.01 -10.68
N ALA A 21 14.90 11.37 -11.85
CA ALA A 21 15.42 11.97 -13.07
C ALA A 21 14.46 13.04 -13.60
N ARG A 22 14.97 14.25 -13.85
CA ARG A 22 14.18 15.31 -14.47
C ARG A 22 13.87 14.93 -15.92
N LEU A 23 12.58 14.81 -16.25
CA LEU A 23 12.11 14.56 -17.62
C LEU A 23 12.32 15.77 -18.53
N TRP A 24 12.39 16.97 -17.95
CA TRP A 24 12.48 18.23 -18.67
C TRP A 24 13.57 19.12 -18.06
N GLY A 25 14.33 19.81 -18.91
CA GLY A 25 15.27 20.85 -18.51
C GLY A 25 15.12 22.09 -19.39
N ARG A 26 15.72 23.20 -18.97
CA ARG A 26 15.65 24.48 -19.68
C ARG A 26 17.04 24.84 -20.20
N ALA A 27 17.11 25.26 -21.46
CA ALA A 27 18.30 25.85 -22.07
C ALA A 27 17.88 27.04 -22.94
N GLU A 28 18.86 27.87 -23.30
CA GLU A 28 18.66 28.95 -24.25
C GLU A 28 18.19 28.42 -25.61
N LYS A 29 17.45 29.26 -26.33
CA LYS A 29 16.91 28.92 -27.65
C LYS A 29 18.06 28.55 -28.61
N GLY A 30 18.01 27.35 -29.16
CA GLY A 30 19.04 26.81 -30.05
C GLY A 30 20.11 25.95 -29.37
N LYS A 31 20.07 25.80 -28.03
CA LYS A 31 20.97 24.89 -27.29
C LYS A 31 20.24 23.63 -26.84
N ARG A 32 20.91 22.48 -26.96
CA ARG A 32 20.42 21.20 -26.44
C ARG A 32 20.61 21.17 -24.93
N VAL A 33 19.58 20.71 -24.21
CA VAL A 33 19.68 20.44 -22.78
C VAL A 33 20.38 19.10 -22.59
N GLU A 34 21.46 19.09 -21.82
CA GLU A 34 22.11 17.87 -21.36
C GLU A 34 21.59 17.53 -19.96
N VAL A 35 21.11 16.30 -19.79
CA VAL A 35 20.62 15.78 -18.50
C VAL A 35 21.38 14.50 -18.18
N GLN A 36 21.91 14.43 -16.96
CA GLN A 36 22.37 13.16 -16.42
C GLN A 36 21.19 12.43 -15.79
N ALA A 37 20.87 11.27 -16.35
CA ALA A 37 19.82 10.38 -15.85
C ALA A 37 20.39 8.98 -15.66
N PRO A 38 19.82 8.16 -14.76
CA PRO A 38 20.22 6.77 -14.61
C PRO A 38 19.96 6.00 -15.92
N PHE A 39 21.03 5.65 -16.63
CA PHE A 39 20.95 4.90 -17.89
C PHE A 39 20.57 3.43 -17.66
N VAL A 40 21.08 2.84 -16.57
CA VAL A 40 20.79 1.45 -16.18
C VAL A 40 19.45 1.37 -15.47
N ARG A 41 18.62 0.38 -15.82
CA ARG A 41 17.39 0.08 -15.09
C ARG A 41 17.79 -0.45 -13.71
N GLY A 42 17.53 0.33 -12.67
CA GLY A 42 17.76 -0.07 -11.29
C GLY A 42 16.73 -1.09 -10.83
N ARG A 43 16.96 -1.65 -9.64
CA ARG A 43 15.96 -2.47 -8.94
C ARG A 43 14.82 -1.55 -8.47
N ARG A 44 13.58 -1.90 -8.82
CA ARG A 44 12.38 -1.23 -8.29
C ARG A 44 12.10 -1.82 -6.92
N LEU A 45 11.88 -0.98 -5.91
CA LEU A 45 11.37 -1.41 -4.62
C LEU A 45 9.93 -0.96 -4.52
N SER A 46 9.07 -1.83 -4.01
CA SER A 46 7.69 -1.48 -3.68
C SER A 46 7.46 -1.77 -2.20
N MET A 47 6.60 -0.99 -1.57
CA MET A 47 6.21 -1.13 -0.18
C MET A 47 4.68 -1.09 -0.06
N LEU A 48 4.11 -2.03 0.69
CA LEU A 48 2.76 -1.94 1.23
C LEU A 48 2.84 -1.39 2.65
N ALA A 49 1.91 -0.52 3.03
CA ALA A 49 1.83 0.02 4.38
C ALA A 49 0.38 0.13 4.86
N GLY A 50 0.13 -0.29 6.10
CA GLY A 50 -1.09 -0.02 6.85
C GLY A 50 -0.92 1.21 7.72
N LEU A 51 -1.77 2.22 7.51
CA LEU A 51 -1.73 3.52 8.17
C LEU A 51 -2.96 3.72 9.06
N ALA A 52 -2.73 3.91 10.36
CA ALA A 52 -3.75 4.31 11.32
C ALA A 52 -3.58 5.79 11.71
N LEU A 53 -4.69 6.51 11.86
CA LEU A 53 -4.67 7.96 12.07
C LEU A 53 -3.82 8.41 13.29
N GLU A 54 -3.95 7.70 14.42
CA GLU A 54 -3.26 8.06 15.67
C GLU A 54 -1.87 7.43 15.82
N LYS A 55 -1.65 6.27 15.17
CA LYS A 55 -0.41 5.47 15.35
C LYS A 55 0.58 5.62 14.19
N GLY A 56 0.16 6.19 13.06
CA GLY A 56 0.96 6.22 11.84
C GLY A 56 1.02 4.83 11.18
N ILE A 57 2.19 4.46 10.66
CA ILE A 57 2.41 3.14 10.03
C ILE A 57 2.41 2.07 11.11
N ILE A 58 1.46 1.14 11.04
CA ILE A 58 1.33 0.02 12.00
C ILE A 58 1.86 -1.30 11.42
N ALA A 59 1.89 -1.45 10.11
CA ALA A 59 2.44 -2.60 9.40
C ALA A 59 3.04 -2.16 8.07
N SER A 60 4.14 -2.78 7.64
CA SER A 60 4.70 -2.57 6.30
C SER A 60 5.47 -3.77 5.78
N MET A 61 5.42 -3.97 4.47
CA MET A 61 6.19 -4.99 3.75
C MET A 61 6.94 -4.33 2.59
N VAL A 62 8.21 -4.66 2.39
CA VAL A 62 9.03 -4.14 1.28
C VAL A 62 9.52 -5.29 0.43
N VAL A 63 9.31 -5.20 -0.89
CA VAL A 63 9.72 -6.20 -1.86
C VAL A 63 10.49 -5.58 -3.02
N GLU A 64 11.35 -6.36 -3.64
CA GLU A 64 11.94 -6.01 -4.93
C GLU A 64 10.96 -6.38 -6.05
N GLY A 65 10.66 -5.43 -6.93
CA GLY A 65 9.69 -5.59 -8.01
C GLY A 65 8.32 -5.02 -7.68
N SER A 66 7.27 -5.67 -8.19
CA SER A 66 5.87 -5.28 -8.00
C SER A 66 5.19 -6.25 -7.05
N PHE A 67 4.22 -5.77 -6.28
CA PHE A 67 3.35 -6.64 -5.50
C PHE A 67 2.46 -7.48 -6.42
N ASN A 68 2.17 -8.69 -5.95
CA ASN A 68 1.17 -9.58 -6.52
C ASN A 68 0.18 -9.97 -5.42
N HIS A 69 -0.85 -10.72 -5.80
CA HIS A 69 -1.89 -11.18 -4.88
C HIS A 69 -1.33 -12.00 -3.71
N ASP A 70 -0.40 -12.94 -3.96
CA ASP A 70 0.21 -13.76 -2.90
C ASP A 70 0.95 -12.92 -1.84
N LEU A 71 1.73 -11.93 -2.27
CA LEU A 71 2.45 -11.02 -1.37
C LEU A 71 1.48 -10.14 -0.57
N PHE A 72 0.35 -9.75 -1.16
CA PHE A 72 -0.69 -8.99 -0.48
C PHE A 72 -1.38 -9.83 0.61
N VAL A 73 -1.75 -11.08 0.29
CA VAL A 73 -2.30 -12.04 1.24
C VAL A 73 -1.32 -12.29 2.39
N GLN A 74 -0.04 -12.48 2.06
CA GLN A 74 1.01 -12.63 3.06
C GLN A 74 1.08 -11.40 3.98
N PHE A 75 1.10 -10.19 3.42
CA PHE A 75 1.10 -8.95 4.20
C PHE A 75 -0.12 -8.84 5.13
N LEU A 76 -1.32 -9.19 4.65
CA LEU A 76 -2.51 -9.19 5.51
C LEU A 76 -2.33 -10.15 6.69
N ARG A 77 -1.97 -11.41 6.40
CA ARG A 77 -1.92 -12.48 7.38
C ARG A 77 -0.78 -12.32 8.39
N GLU A 78 0.41 -11.99 7.91
CA GLU A 78 1.65 -12.04 8.70
C GLU A 78 1.99 -10.69 9.33
N ASP A 79 1.51 -9.57 8.77
CA ASP A 79 1.84 -8.24 9.28
C ASP A 79 0.60 -7.48 9.76
N LEU A 80 -0.34 -7.16 8.85
CA LEU A 80 -1.40 -6.20 9.13
C LEU A 80 -2.38 -6.71 10.19
N LEU A 81 -2.99 -7.88 9.96
CA LEU A 81 -4.06 -8.39 10.81
C LEU A 81 -3.57 -8.61 12.25
N LEU A 82 -2.29 -8.91 12.47
CA LEU A 82 -1.69 -9.05 13.81
C LEU A 82 -1.78 -7.76 14.63
N THR A 83 -1.82 -6.60 13.98
CA THR A 83 -1.85 -5.27 14.61
C THR A 83 -3.26 -4.72 14.83
N MET A 84 -4.26 -5.38 14.24
CA MET A 84 -5.65 -4.95 14.26
C MET A 84 -6.42 -5.49 15.47
N ASN A 85 -7.47 -4.77 15.84
CA ASN A 85 -8.41 -5.20 16.87
C ASN A 85 -9.73 -5.69 16.25
N PRO A 86 -10.52 -6.51 16.96
CA PRO A 86 -11.85 -6.86 16.52
C PRO A 86 -12.78 -5.63 16.48
N TYR A 87 -13.73 -5.60 15.55
CA TYR A 87 -14.73 -4.54 15.48
C TYR A 87 -15.66 -4.60 16.71
N PRO A 88 -16.07 -3.46 17.34
CA PRO A 88 -15.83 -2.06 16.98
C PRO A 88 -14.73 -1.36 17.82
N ALA A 89 -13.52 -1.92 17.90
CA ALA A 89 -12.39 -1.27 18.57
C ALA A 89 -11.61 -0.31 17.63
N PRO A 90 -10.69 0.54 18.13
CA PRO A 90 -9.77 1.28 17.26
C PRO A 90 -8.94 0.33 16.38
N CYS A 91 -8.60 0.75 15.15
CA CYS A 91 -7.89 -0.08 14.17
C CYS A 91 -8.58 -1.44 13.89
N SER A 92 -9.89 -1.42 13.63
CA SER A 92 -10.72 -2.61 13.38
C SER A 92 -11.40 -2.64 12.01
N VAL A 93 -11.16 -1.62 11.18
CA VAL A 93 -11.70 -1.52 9.82
C VAL A 93 -10.57 -1.23 8.85
N ILE A 94 -10.40 -2.08 7.84
CA ILE A 94 -9.43 -1.89 6.77
C ILE A 94 -10.10 -1.13 5.62
N ILE A 95 -9.43 -0.08 5.14
CA ILE A 95 -9.77 0.62 3.90
C ILE A 95 -8.70 0.31 2.87
N ILE A 96 -9.11 -0.21 1.72
CA ILE A 96 -8.22 -0.59 0.63
C ILE A 96 -8.78 -0.06 -0.69
N ASP A 97 -7.90 0.35 -1.61
CA ASP A 97 -8.30 0.71 -2.96
C ASP A 97 -8.84 -0.51 -3.74
N ASN A 98 -9.59 -0.24 -4.81
CA ASN A 98 -10.25 -1.26 -5.64
C ASN A 98 -9.30 -1.92 -6.65
N ALA A 99 -8.02 -2.11 -6.30
CA ALA A 99 -7.05 -2.76 -7.17
C ALA A 99 -7.34 -4.26 -7.31
N CYS A 100 -7.18 -4.80 -8.52
CA CYS A 100 -7.52 -6.20 -8.81
C CYS A 100 -6.81 -7.24 -7.93
N ILE A 101 -5.62 -6.93 -7.42
CA ILE A 101 -4.84 -7.81 -6.53
C ILE A 101 -5.45 -7.93 -5.13
N HIS A 102 -6.39 -7.07 -4.77
CA HIS A 102 -7.10 -7.14 -3.48
C HIS A 102 -8.36 -8.01 -3.57
N HIS A 103 -8.87 -8.21 -4.79
CA HIS A 103 -10.13 -8.91 -5.03
C HIS A 103 -9.90 -10.42 -5.09
N SER A 104 -10.03 -11.09 -3.94
CA SER A 104 -10.04 -12.54 -3.88
C SER A 104 -10.90 -13.03 -2.72
N GLN A 105 -11.43 -14.24 -2.85
CA GLN A 105 -12.17 -14.88 -1.76
C GLN A 105 -11.27 -15.08 -0.53
N GLU A 106 -10.00 -15.43 -0.74
CA GLU A 106 -9.03 -15.60 0.34
C GLU A 106 -8.83 -14.33 1.17
N VAL A 107 -8.82 -13.14 0.55
CA VAL A 107 -8.74 -11.86 1.28
C VAL A 107 -9.98 -11.64 2.13
N LEU A 108 -11.18 -11.98 1.63
CA LEU A 108 -12.42 -11.88 2.41
C LEU A 108 -12.39 -12.87 3.58
N ASP A 109 -12.05 -14.12 3.31
CA ASP A 109 -11.99 -15.19 4.30
C ASP A 109 -11.01 -14.82 5.43
N LEU A 110 -9.81 -14.30 5.09
CA LEU A 110 -8.82 -13.90 6.09
C LEU A 110 -9.29 -12.78 7.02
N VAL A 111 -10.14 -11.87 6.52
CA VAL A 111 -10.62 -10.74 7.31
C VAL A 111 -11.86 -11.12 8.12
N GLU A 112 -12.67 -12.04 7.62
CA GLU A 112 -13.88 -12.55 8.30
C GLU A 112 -13.57 -13.61 9.37
N ASP A 113 -12.55 -14.47 9.16
CA ASP A 113 -12.23 -15.61 10.03
C ASP A 113 -11.54 -15.23 11.35
N ARG A 114 -11.15 -13.96 11.54
CA ARG A 114 -10.54 -13.49 12.79
C ARG A 114 -11.60 -13.30 13.90
N ASP A 115 -11.95 -14.43 14.50
CA ASP A 115 -12.70 -14.66 15.74
C ASP A 115 -13.92 -13.77 15.98
N SER A 116 -15.08 -14.23 15.46
CA SER A 116 -16.44 -13.99 15.97
C SER A 116 -16.97 -12.54 16.07
N ALA A 117 -16.13 -11.53 15.92
CA ALA A 117 -16.46 -10.11 15.87
C ALA A 117 -16.01 -9.46 14.55
N GLY A 118 -15.15 -10.14 13.78
CA GLY A 118 -14.70 -9.73 12.45
C GLY A 118 -13.87 -8.44 12.44
N ILE A 119 -13.14 -8.25 11.35
CA ILE A 119 -12.60 -6.94 10.98
C ILE A 119 -13.49 -6.41 9.84
N GLY A 120 -13.85 -5.13 9.88
CA GLY A 120 -14.60 -4.53 8.78
C GLY A 120 -13.69 -4.33 7.56
N VAL A 121 -14.16 -4.66 6.36
CA VAL A 121 -13.50 -4.27 5.10
C VAL A 121 -14.38 -3.26 4.38
N GLU A 122 -13.80 -2.14 3.98
CA GLU A 122 -14.44 -1.19 3.09
C GLU A 122 -13.54 -0.91 1.87
N TRP A 123 -14.10 -1.14 0.69
CA TRP A 123 -13.47 -0.83 -0.58
C TRP A 123 -13.65 0.65 -0.90
N ASP A 124 -12.57 1.35 -1.24
CA ASP A 124 -12.68 2.72 -1.70
C ASP A 124 -13.43 2.76 -3.04
N ARG A 125 -14.61 3.40 -3.03
CA ARG A 125 -15.44 3.62 -4.20
C ARG A 125 -15.00 4.94 -4.82
N GLY A 126 -13.87 4.91 -5.52
CA GLY A 126 -13.32 6.06 -6.26
C GLY A 126 -14.33 6.79 -7.14
#